data_AF-A0A3A8EG73-F1
#
_entry.id   AF-A0A3A8EG73-F1
#
_cell.length_a   1.000
_cell.length_b   1.000
_cell.length_c   1.000
_cell.angle_alpha   90.00
_cell.angle_beta   90.00
_cell.angle_gamma   90.00
#
_symmetry.space_group_name_H-M   'P 1'
#
loop_
_entity.id
_entity.type
_entity.pdbx_description
1 polymer ?
#
loop_
_entity_poly.entity_id
_entity_poly.type
_entity_poly.pdbx_seq_one_letter_code
_entity_poly.pdbx_strand_id
1 'polypeptide(L)'
;LSAPNSIAVSSQEDIHLSADGQISQSAGDSINFSSQKSLIAHAQSKISLFAAQEGLRAYAGKGKVEIQAQGDGADLIARKGVQIISTEDTVEIKASKKIVLTAGGSQIEISSAGVLPTTAGKFEVKAGQHKFESGGKINFDVPYLPSKDTYSHQFILKNNKGALMPDTNYVLTDINGKKIRGITDKDCKTKRIYTSEKEKFILDIDV
;
A
#
# COMPACT_ATOMS: atom_id res chain seq x y z
N LEU A 1 -38.69 15.79 15.97
CA LEU A 1 -39.19 16.57 14.81
C LEU A 1 -39.92 15.60 13.90
N SER A 2 -41.19 15.84 13.57
CA SER A 2 -41.94 15.03 12.60
C SER A 2 -42.89 15.97 11.85
N ALA A 3 -43.01 15.81 10.54
CA ALA A 3 -43.87 16.60 9.69
C ALA A 3 -44.44 15.74 8.55
N PRO A 4 -45.70 15.95 8.13
CA PRO A 4 -46.32 15.14 7.08
C PRO A 4 -45.72 15.35 5.68
N ASN A 5 -45.11 16.51 5.43
CA ASN A 5 -44.59 16.86 4.10
C ASN A 5 -43.06 16.95 4.08
N SER A 6 -42.47 17.86 4.88
CA SER A 6 -41.02 18.11 4.82
C SER A 6 -40.45 18.70 6.11
N ILE A 7 -39.17 18.43 6.36
CA ILE A 7 -38.35 19.08 7.39
C ILE A 7 -37.10 19.60 6.69
N ALA A 8 -36.72 20.85 6.97
CA ALA A 8 -35.46 21.44 6.54
C ALA A 8 -34.63 21.85 7.75
N VAL A 9 -33.32 21.60 7.70
CA VAL A 9 -32.35 22.01 8.72
C VAL A 9 -31.25 22.79 8.01
N SER A 10 -31.01 24.03 8.42
CA SER A 10 -30.05 24.92 7.78
C SER A 10 -29.34 25.81 8.81
N SER A 11 -28.07 26.11 8.56
CA SER A 11 -27.25 27.04 9.33
C SER A 11 -26.42 27.88 8.35
N GLN A 12 -26.07 29.11 8.72
CA GLN A 12 -25.06 29.91 7.98
C GLN A 12 -23.64 29.46 8.32
N GLU A 13 -23.48 28.85 9.49
CA GLU A 13 -22.23 28.26 9.95
C GLU A 13 -22.36 26.73 9.91
N ASP A 14 -22.19 26.05 11.04
CA ASP A 14 -22.04 24.60 11.09
C ASP A 14 -23.33 23.87 11.53
N ILE A 15 -23.44 22.61 11.12
CA ILE A 15 -24.39 21.63 11.65
C ILE A 15 -23.59 20.42 12.13
N HIS A 16 -23.71 20.08 13.41
CA HIS A 16 -23.11 18.88 14.01
C HIS A 16 -24.20 17.87 14.34
N LEU A 17 -24.06 16.65 13.82
CA LEU A 17 -24.91 15.50 14.17
C LEU A 17 -24.03 14.45 14.85
N SER A 18 -24.30 14.15 16.12
CA SER A 18 -23.55 13.18 16.92
C SER A 18 -24.49 12.27 17.71
N ALA A 19 -24.04 11.04 17.95
CA ALA A 19 -24.71 10.07 18.81
C ALA A 19 -23.68 9.08 19.37
N ASP A 20 -23.80 8.72 20.65
CA ASP A 20 -22.98 7.66 21.27
C ASP A 20 -23.34 6.27 20.74
N GLY A 21 -24.59 6.11 20.29
CA GLY A 21 -25.08 4.91 19.63
C GLY A 21 -24.83 4.93 18.13
N GLN A 22 -25.90 5.12 17.36
CA GLN A 22 -25.86 5.03 15.90
C GLN A 22 -26.62 6.19 15.26
N ILE A 23 -26.13 6.65 14.11
CA ILE A 23 -26.87 7.51 13.19
C ILE A 23 -27.31 6.65 12.01
N SER A 24 -28.62 6.55 11.79
CA SER A 24 -29.20 5.85 10.65
C SER A 24 -29.90 6.85 9.73
N GLN A 25 -29.58 6.80 8.44
CA GLN A 25 -30.24 7.59 7.40
C GLN A 25 -30.83 6.63 6.38
N SER A 26 -32.11 6.81 6.07
CA SER A 26 -32.83 6.00 5.09
C SER A 26 -33.78 6.90 4.31
N ALA A 27 -33.95 6.59 3.03
CA ALA A 27 -34.88 7.26 2.14
C ALA A 27 -35.58 6.20 1.29
N GLY A 28 -36.85 6.43 0.95
CA GLY A 28 -37.58 5.56 0.03
C GLY A 28 -37.14 5.71 -1.43
N ASP A 29 -36.51 6.83 -1.76
CA ASP A 29 -36.00 7.16 -3.10
C ASP A 29 -34.46 7.31 -3.09
N SER A 30 -33.95 8.50 -2.75
CA SER A 30 -32.51 8.79 -2.80
C SER A 30 -31.98 9.53 -1.56
N ILE A 31 -30.70 9.30 -1.24
CA ILE A 31 -29.90 10.12 -0.33
C ILE A 31 -28.82 10.81 -1.16
N ASN A 32 -28.76 12.14 -1.10
CA ASN A 32 -27.84 12.94 -1.90
C ASN A 32 -26.88 13.72 -0.99
N PHE A 33 -25.58 13.56 -1.23
CA PHE A 33 -24.52 14.33 -0.57
C PHE A 33 -23.83 15.24 -1.58
N SER A 34 -23.71 16.52 -1.26
CA SER A 34 -23.03 17.51 -2.10
C SER A 34 -22.22 18.48 -1.25
N SER A 35 -21.00 18.80 -1.68
CA SER A 35 -20.11 19.75 -1.02
C SER A 35 -19.34 20.55 -2.06
N GLN A 36 -19.03 21.82 -1.77
CA GLN A 36 -18.23 22.65 -2.65
C GLN A 36 -16.72 22.37 -2.54
N LYS A 37 -16.24 21.93 -1.37
CA LYS A 37 -14.81 21.74 -1.10
C LYS A 37 -14.46 20.26 -1.03
N SER A 38 -15.02 19.55 -0.07
CA SER A 38 -14.67 18.14 0.19
C SER A 38 -15.82 17.38 0.83
N LEU A 39 -15.87 16.08 0.54
CA LEU A 39 -16.64 15.08 1.27
C LEU A 39 -15.62 14.12 1.90
N ILE A 40 -15.57 14.06 3.23
CA ILE A 40 -14.60 13.26 3.98
C ILE A 40 -15.37 12.22 4.78
N ALA A 41 -15.01 10.94 4.61
CA ALA A 41 -15.60 9.83 5.33
C ALA A 41 -14.48 8.98 5.95
N HIS A 42 -14.62 8.65 7.24
CA HIS A 42 -13.70 7.83 7.98
C HIS A 42 -14.49 6.89 8.90
N ALA A 43 -14.02 5.66 9.05
CA ALA A 43 -14.54 4.70 10.01
C ALA A 43 -13.38 3.95 10.68
N GLN A 44 -13.49 3.70 11.98
CA GLN A 44 -12.47 2.95 12.72
C GLN A 44 -12.40 1.47 12.27
N SER A 45 -13.54 0.84 12.02
CA SER A 45 -13.60 -0.59 11.71
C SER A 45 -13.69 -0.87 10.21
N LYS A 46 -14.69 -0.32 9.50
CA LYS A 46 -14.89 -0.57 8.07
C LYS A 46 -15.77 0.47 7.39
N ILE A 47 -15.61 0.60 6.09
CA ILE A 47 -16.56 1.24 5.17
C ILE A 47 -17.07 0.14 4.22
N SER A 48 -18.39 0.06 4.01
CA SER A 48 -19.00 -0.91 3.09
C SER A 48 -20.01 -0.19 2.20
N LEU A 49 -19.83 -0.31 0.89
CA LEU A 49 -20.69 0.30 -0.13
C LEU A 49 -21.25 -0.80 -1.01
N PHE A 50 -22.56 -0.81 -1.21
CA PHE A 50 -23.26 -1.84 -1.97
C PHE A 50 -24.35 -1.21 -2.84
N ALA A 51 -24.36 -1.57 -4.12
CA ALA A 51 -25.39 -1.18 -5.08
C ALA A 51 -25.97 -2.44 -5.72
N ALA A 52 -27.28 -2.65 -5.54
CA ALA A 52 -27.93 -3.91 -5.93
C ALA A 52 -28.24 -4.04 -7.42
N GLN A 53 -28.46 -2.91 -8.12
CA GLN A 53 -28.98 -2.91 -9.49
C GLN A 53 -28.06 -2.17 -10.47
N GLU A 54 -27.78 -0.89 -10.21
CA GLU A 54 -27.09 -0.02 -11.19
C GLU A 54 -25.58 0.13 -10.99
N GLY A 55 -25.01 -0.57 -10.00
CA GLY A 55 -23.57 -0.61 -9.75
C GLY A 55 -22.98 0.62 -9.07
N LEU A 56 -21.64 0.64 -8.96
CA LEU A 56 -20.85 1.72 -8.35
C LEU A 56 -20.14 2.52 -9.44
N ARG A 57 -20.18 3.84 -9.32
CA ARG A 57 -19.45 4.77 -10.17
C ARG A 57 -18.57 5.68 -9.31
N ALA A 58 -17.27 5.74 -9.60
CA ALA A 58 -16.32 6.61 -8.92
C ALA A 58 -15.49 7.34 -9.98
N TYR A 59 -15.57 8.67 -9.99
CA TYR A 59 -14.92 9.52 -10.98
C TYR A 59 -14.18 10.66 -10.29
N ALA A 60 -12.98 10.98 -10.78
CA ALA A 60 -12.29 12.24 -10.49
C ALA A 60 -12.24 13.05 -11.78
N GLY A 61 -12.97 14.18 -11.84
CA GLY A 61 -12.95 15.04 -13.03
C GLY A 61 -11.60 15.72 -13.26
N LYS A 62 -10.85 15.95 -12.18
CA LYS A 62 -9.45 16.38 -12.16
C LYS A 62 -8.76 15.74 -10.96
N GLY A 63 -7.45 15.53 -11.05
CA GLY A 63 -6.67 14.88 -10.00
C GLY A 63 -6.72 13.35 -10.05
N LYS A 64 -5.94 12.70 -9.18
CA LYS A 64 -5.78 11.25 -9.16
C LYS A 64 -6.90 10.54 -8.40
N VAL A 65 -7.28 9.35 -8.88
CA VAL A 65 -7.96 8.34 -8.07
C VAL A 65 -6.89 7.46 -7.45
N GLU A 66 -6.92 7.31 -6.12
CA GLU A 66 -5.96 6.50 -5.38
C GLU A 66 -6.68 5.49 -4.50
N ILE A 67 -6.34 4.22 -4.65
CA ILE A 67 -6.90 3.10 -3.88
C ILE A 67 -5.71 2.34 -3.29
N GLN A 68 -5.67 2.22 -1.96
CA GLN A 68 -4.57 1.57 -1.25
C GLN A 68 -5.11 0.66 -0.14
N ALA A 69 -4.57 -0.55 -0.06
CA ALA A 69 -4.71 -1.44 1.10
C ALA A 69 -3.35 -1.46 1.82
N GLN A 70 -3.18 -0.60 2.83
CA GLN A 70 -1.86 -0.37 3.45
C GLN A 70 -1.42 -1.49 4.39
N GLY A 71 -2.37 -2.19 4.99
CA GLY A 71 -2.10 -3.25 5.97
C GLY A 71 -2.51 -4.65 5.52
N ASP A 72 -3.07 -4.82 4.31
CA ASP A 72 -3.63 -6.09 3.82
C ASP A 72 -3.70 -6.11 2.27
N GLY A 73 -4.29 -7.16 1.70
CA GLY A 73 -4.53 -7.32 0.26
C GLY A 73 -5.65 -6.45 -0.30
N ALA A 74 -5.69 -6.37 -1.63
CA ALA A 74 -6.77 -5.74 -2.40
C ALA A 74 -7.22 -6.69 -3.51
N ASP A 75 -8.53 -6.91 -3.61
CA ASP A 75 -9.15 -7.76 -4.62
C ASP A 75 -9.95 -6.92 -5.62
N LEU A 76 -9.74 -7.16 -6.91
CA LEU A 76 -10.56 -6.63 -8.00
C LEU A 76 -11.16 -7.79 -8.79
N ILE A 77 -12.42 -8.12 -8.48
CA ILE A 77 -13.09 -9.32 -8.98
C ILE A 77 -14.34 -8.91 -9.76
N ALA A 78 -14.49 -9.44 -10.98
CA ALA A 78 -15.68 -9.25 -11.80
C ALA A 78 -16.15 -10.59 -12.38
N ARG A 79 -17.47 -10.80 -12.46
CA ARG A 79 -18.06 -11.99 -13.10
C ARG A 79 -17.83 -12.01 -14.62
N LYS A 80 -17.75 -10.83 -15.24
CA LYS A 80 -17.54 -10.66 -16.69
C LYS A 80 -16.07 -10.28 -16.94
N GLY A 81 -15.82 -9.08 -17.46
CA GLY A 81 -14.48 -8.59 -17.75
C GLY A 81 -14.00 -7.55 -16.74
N VAL A 82 -12.68 -7.38 -16.70
CA VAL A 82 -11.98 -6.25 -16.08
C VAL A 82 -11.18 -5.56 -17.18
N GLN A 83 -11.25 -4.23 -17.26
CA GLN A 83 -10.47 -3.42 -18.19
C GLN A 83 -9.58 -2.46 -17.40
N ILE A 84 -8.29 -2.44 -17.71
CA ILE A 84 -7.30 -1.51 -17.18
C ILE A 84 -6.70 -0.81 -18.40
N ILE A 85 -6.99 0.48 -18.56
CA ILE A 85 -6.67 1.24 -19.77
C ILE A 85 -6.06 2.58 -19.35
N SER A 86 -4.92 2.91 -19.94
CA SER A 86 -4.38 4.28 -19.98
C SER A 86 -4.54 4.80 -21.41
N THR A 87 -5.15 5.97 -21.57
CA THR A 87 -5.47 6.53 -22.89
C THR A 87 -4.32 7.35 -23.48
N GLU A 88 -3.48 7.94 -22.63
CA GLU A 88 -2.44 8.89 -23.02
C GLU A 88 -1.04 8.49 -22.53
N ASP A 89 -0.95 7.54 -21.60
CA ASP A 89 0.32 7.19 -20.95
C ASP A 89 0.38 5.66 -20.70
N THR A 90 0.94 5.24 -19.57
CA THR A 90 1.37 3.88 -19.30
C THR A 90 0.46 3.15 -18.30
N VAL A 91 0.50 1.82 -18.35
CA VAL A 91 -0.05 0.93 -17.32
C VAL A 91 1.13 0.19 -16.68
N GLU A 92 1.37 0.43 -15.39
CA GLU A 92 2.42 -0.24 -14.64
C GLU A 92 1.84 -1.27 -13.68
N ILE A 93 2.35 -2.52 -13.74
CA ILE A 93 2.06 -3.58 -12.78
C ILE A 93 3.38 -4.00 -12.16
N LYS A 94 3.55 -3.74 -10.86
CA LYS A 94 4.78 -3.99 -10.11
C LYS A 94 4.46 -4.85 -8.89
N ALA A 95 5.31 -5.84 -8.62
CA ALA A 95 5.22 -6.65 -7.41
C ALA A 95 6.62 -6.99 -6.91
N SER A 96 6.83 -6.95 -5.59
CA SER A 96 8.15 -7.24 -4.99
C SER A 96 8.51 -8.73 -5.03
N LYS A 97 7.51 -9.61 -5.11
CA LYS A 97 7.71 -11.06 -5.11
C LYS A 97 7.45 -11.68 -6.48
N LYS A 98 6.24 -11.48 -7.04
CA LYS A 98 5.79 -12.23 -8.21
C LYS A 98 4.55 -11.59 -8.85
N ILE A 99 4.48 -11.64 -10.18
CA ILE A 99 3.27 -11.36 -10.98
C ILE A 99 2.88 -12.66 -11.70
N VAL A 100 1.58 -12.97 -11.71
CA VAL A 100 1.03 -14.13 -12.43
C VAL A 100 -0.14 -13.69 -13.29
N LEU A 101 -0.06 -14.00 -14.58
CA LEU A 101 -1.14 -13.79 -15.54
C LEU A 101 -1.59 -15.17 -16.03
N THR A 102 -2.80 -15.58 -15.67
CA THR A 102 -3.33 -16.92 -16.00
C THR A 102 -4.62 -16.81 -16.79
N ALA A 103 -4.73 -17.55 -17.89
CA ALA A 103 -5.92 -17.63 -18.71
C ALA A 103 -6.00 -18.97 -19.46
N GLY A 104 -7.15 -19.64 -19.43
CA GLY A 104 -7.42 -20.83 -20.25
C GLY A 104 -6.39 -21.96 -20.10
N GLY A 105 -5.85 -22.17 -18.90
CA GLY A 105 -4.80 -23.17 -18.64
C GLY A 105 -3.39 -22.77 -19.08
N SER A 106 -3.19 -21.54 -19.55
CA SER A 106 -1.88 -20.94 -19.83
C SER A 106 -1.52 -19.91 -18.77
N GLN A 107 -0.23 -19.69 -18.54
CA GLN A 107 0.30 -18.78 -17.54
C GLN A 107 1.55 -18.04 -18.06
N ILE A 108 1.71 -16.78 -17.64
CA ILE A 108 3.00 -16.09 -17.61
C ILE A 108 3.30 -15.73 -16.16
N GLU A 109 4.43 -16.20 -15.65
CA GLU A 109 4.96 -15.82 -14.34
C GLU A 109 6.17 -14.88 -14.51
N ILE A 110 6.20 -13.80 -13.73
CA ILE A 110 7.36 -12.92 -13.57
C ILE A 110 7.77 -12.96 -12.11
N SER A 111 8.97 -13.47 -11.83
CA SER A 111 9.48 -13.63 -10.46
C SER A 111 11.01 -13.60 -10.43
N SER A 112 11.61 -13.90 -9.27
CA SER A 112 13.08 -14.06 -9.14
C SER A 112 13.65 -15.19 -9.99
N ALA A 113 12.82 -16.12 -10.46
CA ALA A 113 13.21 -17.17 -11.40
C ALA A 113 13.29 -16.69 -12.87
N GLY A 114 12.83 -15.47 -13.16
CA GLY A 114 12.81 -14.89 -14.52
C GLY A 114 11.38 -14.69 -15.06
N VAL A 115 11.22 -14.82 -16.38
CA VAL A 115 9.93 -14.75 -17.09
C VAL A 115 9.59 -16.14 -17.63
N LEU A 116 8.58 -16.79 -17.07
CA LEU A 116 8.25 -18.19 -17.32
C LEU A 116 6.87 -18.31 -17.98
N PRO A 117 6.79 -18.44 -19.31
CA PRO A 117 5.56 -18.84 -19.99
C PRO A 117 5.32 -20.34 -19.82
N THR A 118 4.08 -20.74 -19.49
CA THR A 118 3.65 -22.15 -19.37
C THR A 118 2.33 -22.34 -20.10
N THR A 119 2.23 -23.32 -21.00
CA THR A 119 0.97 -23.65 -21.70
C THR A 119 0.95 -25.12 -22.12
N ALA A 120 -0.22 -25.76 -22.05
CA ALA A 120 -0.45 -27.09 -22.62
C ALA A 120 -0.78 -27.02 -24.13
N GLY A 121 -1.10 -25.83 -24.63
CA GLY A 121 -1.42 -25.60 -26.03
C GLY A 121 -0.20 -25.18 -26.86
N LYS A 122 -0.47 -24.59 -28.01
CA LYS A 122 0.57 -24.03 -28.89
C LYS A 122 1.11 -22.73 -28.30
N PHE A 123 2.42 -22.66 -28.07
CA PHE A 123 3.12 -21.39 -27.88
C PHE A 123 3.61 -20.89 -29.25
N GLU A 124 2.91 -19.93 -29.85
CA GLU A 124 3.24 -19.36 -31.16
C GLU A 124 3.85 -17.97 -31.00
N VAL A 125 5.03 -17.76 -31.58
CA VAL A 125 5.70 -16.45 -31.63
C VAL A 125 5.89 -16.06 -33.10
N LYS A 126 5.43 -14.86 -33.48
CA LYS A 126 5.55 -14.31 -34.85
C LYS A 126 6.38 -13.04 -34.81
N ALA A 127 7.60 -13.08 -35.35
CA ALA A 127 8.49 -11.92 -35.43
C ALA A 127 9.35 -11.94 -36.69
N GLY A 128 9.77 -10.76 -37.15
CA GLY A 128 10.75 -10.62 -38.25
C GLY A 128 12.17 -11.05 -37.87
N GLN A 129 12.51 -11.04 -36.58
CA GLN A 129 13.77 -11.53 -36.03
C GLN A 129 13.60 -11.91 -34.55
N HIS A 130 14.34 -12.91 -34.09
CA HIS A 130 14.53 -13.20 -32.67
C HIS A 130 15.99 -12.99 -32.29
N LYS A 131 16.26 -12.07 -31.37
CA LYS A 131 17.60 -11.81 -30.83
C LYS A 131 17.63 -12.25 -29.37
N PHE A 132 18.50 -13.20 -29.05
CA PHE A 132 18.71 -13.67 -27.68
C PHE A 132 20.09 -13.18 -27.22
N GLU A 133 20.10 -12.29 -26.23
CA GLU A 133 21.32 -11.74 -25.63
C GLU A 133 21.56 -12.35 -24.23
N SER A 134 22.70 -12.02 -23.61
CA SER A 134 22.95 -12.37 -22.21
C SER A 134 21.96 -11.67 -21.28
N GLY A 135 21.76 -12.23 -20.08
CA GLY A 135 20.78 -11.72 -19.13
C GLY A 135 21.02 -10.27 -18.71
N GLY A 136 19.97 -9.45 -18.74
CA GLY A 136 19.94 -8.11 -18.19
C GLY A 136 19.31 -8.06 -16.78
N LYS A 137 19.61 -7.00 -16.02
CA LYS A 137 18.99 -6.73 -14.71
C LYS A 137 18.13 -5.48 -14.80
N ILE A 138 16.86 -5.60 -14.45
CA ILE A 138 15.97 -4.45 -14.26
C ILE A 138 15.80 -4.23 -12.77
N ASN A 139 16.19 -3.04 -12.29
CA ASN A 139 15.81 -2.57 -10.97
C ASN A 139 14.52 -1.78 -11.11
N PHE A 140 13.48 -2.15 -10.37
CA PHE A 140 12.27 -1.35 -10.24
C PHE A 140 11.99 -1.13 -8.76
N ASP A 141 11.68 0.11 -8.40
CA ASP A 141 11.25 0.43 -7.05
C ASP A 141 9.75 0.15 -6.93
N VAL A 142 9.41 -0.72 -5.98
CA VAL A 142 8.02 -0.90 -5.54
C VAL A 142 7.76 0.17 -4.49
N PRO A 143 6.65 0.93 -4.58
CA PRO A 143 6.31 1.87 -3.53
C PRO A 143 6.17 1.13 -2.20
N TYR A 144 6.91 1.61 -1.19
CA TYR A 144 6.78 1.09 0.17
C TYR A 144 5.46 1.57 0.75
N LEU A 145 4.58 0.64 1.09
CA LEU A 145 3.46 0.93 1.96
C LEU A 145 4.01 1.22 3.36
N PRO A 146 3.40 2.14 4.13
CA PRO A 146 3.81 2.36 5.51
C PRO A 146 3.77 1.03 6.25
N SER A 147 4.93 0.56 6.73
CA SER A 147 5.01 -0.67 7.49
C SER A 147 4.35 -0.45 8.84
N LYS A 148 3.73 -1.49 9.40
CA LYS A 148 3.10 -1.47 10.73
C LYS A 148 4.11 -1.28 11.88
N ASP A 149 5.38 -1.09 11.54
CA ASP A 149 6.46 -0.88 12.50
C ASP A 149 6.31 0.52 13.09
N THR A 150 5.68 0.53 14.26
CA THR A 150 5.28 1.75 14.95
C THR A 150 6.50 2.46 15.58
N TYR A 151 7.63 1.76 15.69
CA TYR A 151 8.86 2.26 16.30
C TYR A 151 10.09 1.97 15.44
N SER A 152 10.97 2.97 15.31
CA SER A 152 12.27 2.80 14.67
C SER A 152 13.39 3.25 15.60
N HIS A 153 14.46 2.46 15.67
CA HIS A 153 15.68 2.78 16.42
C HIS A 153 16.86 2.95 15.47
N GLN A 154 17.64 4.00 15.70
CA GLN A 154 18.93 4.23 15.06
C GLN A 154 19.84 4.92 16.06
N PHE A 155 21.04 4.38 16.24
CA PHE A 155 22.02 4.90 17.20
C PHE A 155 23.16 5.57 16.46
N ILE A 156 23.72 6.63 17.05
CA ILE A 156 24.99 7.24 16.59
C ILE A 156 26.08 6.72 17.51
N LEU A 157 27.10 6.08 16.93
CA LEU A 157 28.21 5.53 17.69
C LEU A 157 29.27 6.61 17.94
N LYS A 158 29.60 6.79 19.22
CA LYS A 158 30.65 7.70 19.70
C LYS A 158 31.55 6.95 20.68
N ASN A 159 32.85 7.24 20.66
CA ASN A 159 33.77 6.72 21.66
C ASN A 159 33.61 7.44 23.01
N ASN A 160 34.32 6.98 24.05
CA ASN A 160 34.28 7.56 25.40
C ASN A 160 34.75 9.02 25.48
N LYS A 161 35.36 9.55 24.41
CA LYS A 161 35.80 10.95 24.27
C LYS A 161 34.83 11.77 23.39
N GLY A 162 33.71 11.19 22.99
CA GLY A 162 32.68 11.84 22.16
C GLY A 162 32.99 11.86 20.66
N ALA A 163 34.11 11.28 20.21
CA ALA A 163 34.45 11.24 18.79
C ALA A 163 33.59 10.21 18.05
N LEU A 164 33.12 10.61 16.87
CA LEU A 164 32.29 9.82 15.98
C LEU A 164 33.06 8.59 15.43
N MET A 165 32.38 7.45 15.35
CA MET A 165 32.96 6.16 14.97
C MET A 165 32.34 5.60 13.68
N PRO A 166 32.82 6.00 12.49
CA PRO A 166 32.38 5.43 11.22
C PRO A 166 33.02 4.05 11.00
N ASP A 167 32.44 3.25 10.09
CA ASP A 167 32.98 1.96 9.65
C ASP A 167 33.32 0.99 10.81
N THR A 168 32.57 1.07 11.91
CA THR A 168 32.81 0.31 13.14
C THR A 168 31.80 -0.83 13.28
N ASN A 169 32.30 -2.04 13.55
CA ASN A 169 31.46 -3.19 13.86
C ASN A 169 30.72 -3.00 15.18
N TYR A 170 29.42 -3.27 15.17
CA TYR A 170 28.59 -3.21 16.37
C TYR A 170 27.63 -4.40 16.45
N VAL A 171 27.18 -4.68 17.66
CA VAL A 171 26.13 -5.64 17.98
C VAL A 171 25.02 -4.91 18.74
N LEU A 172 23.81 -4.93 18.19
CA LEU A 172 22.60 -4.52 18.88
C LEU A 172 21.93 -5.75 19.46
N THR A 173 21.77 -5.81 20.78
CA THR A 173 21.08 -6.90 21.48
C THR A 173 19.70 -6.41 21.92
N ASP A 174 18.64 -7.09 21.49
CA ASP A 174 17.28 -6.79 21.96
C ASP A 174 17.02 -7.35 23.38
N ILE A 175 15.88 -7.02 23.97
CA ILE A 175 15.48 -7.50 25.30
C ILE A 175 15.32 -9.04 25.37
N ASN A 176 15.15 -9.70 24.23
CA ASN A 176 14.99 -11.14 24.11
C ASN A 176 16.34 -11.85 23.86
N GLY A 177 17.45 -11.09 23.87
CA GLY A 177 18.80 -11.61 23.65
C GLY A 177 19.16 -11.84 22.17
N LYS A 178 18.31 -11.44 21.22
CA LYS A 178 18.61 -11.51 19.79
C LYS A 178 19.67 -10.46 19.44
N LYS A 179 20.73 -10.91 18.78
CA LYS A 179 21.86 -10.08 18.36
C LYS A 179 21.75 -9.68 16.89
N ILE A 180 21.83 -8.39 16.62
CA ILE A 180 21.81 -7.79 15.29
C ILE A 180 23.19 -7.15 15.06
N ARG A 181 23.98 -7.73 14.17
CA ARG A 181 25.31 -7.22 13.83
C ARG A 181 25.26 -6.26 12.66
N GLY A 182 26.12 -5.25 12.66
CA GLY A 182 26.29 -4.34 11.53
C GLY A 182 27.55 -3.51 11.61
N ILE A 183 27.73 -2.68 10.59
CA ILE A 183 28.81 -1.69 10.49
C ILE A 183 28.16 -0.31 10.45
N THR A 184 28.71 0.66 11.19
CA THR A 184 28.21 2.04 11.14
C THR A 184 28.47 2.68 9.78
N ASP A 185 27.54 3.52 9.32
CA ASP A 185 27.71 4.27 8.08
C ASP A 185 28.69 5.45 8.24
N LYS A 186 28.89 6.22 7.16
CA LYS A 186 29.76 7.41 7.16
C LYS A 186 29.32 8.51 8.14
N ASP A 187 28.04 8.53 8.51
CA ASP A 187 27.49 9.42 9.54
C ASP A 187 27.58 8.80 10.95
N CYS A 188 28.24 7.66 11.07
CA CYS A 188 28.44 6.90 12.30
C CYS A 188 27.13 6.34 12.86
N LYS A 189 26.12 6.13 12.02
CA LYS A 189 24.81 5.60 12.42
C LYS A 189 24.77 4.09 12.26
N THR A 190 24.09 3.43 13.19
CA THR A 190 23.71 2.02 13.02
C THR A 190 22.65 1.88 11.93
N LYS A 191 22.45 0.65 11.45
CA LYS A 191 21.31 0.32 10.58
C LYS A 191 20.04 0.63 11.36
N ARG A 192 19.07 1.26 10.68
CA ARG A 192 17.77 1.53 11.28
C ARG A 192 17.04 0.20 11.49
N ILE A 193 16.62 -0.04 12.74
CA ILE A 193 15.85 -1.21 13.15
C ILE A 193 14.40 -0.76 13.31
N TYR A 194 13.48 -1.61 12.89
CA TYR A 194 12.04 -1.40 12.97
C TYR A 194 11.45 -2.47 13.88
N THR A 195 10.59 -2.06 14.82
CA THR A 195 9.94 -2.95 15.78
C THR A 195 8.44 -2.66 15.85
N SER A 196 7.65 -3.70 16.09
CA SER A 196 6.21 -3.60 16.29
C SER A 196 5.85 -2.97 17.64
N GLU A 197 6.74 -3.08 18.63
CA GLU A 197 6.58 -2.51 19.98
C GLU A 197 7.80 -1.67 20.37
N LYS A 198 7.65 -0.86 21.43
CA LYS A 198 8.75 -0.05 21.96
C LYS A 198 9.75 -0.94 22.70
N GLU A 199 10.81 -1.34 22.01
CA GLU A 199 11.86 -2.19 22.57
C GLU A 199 13.11 -1.40 22.95
N LYS A 200 13.85 -1.88 23.96
CA LYS A 200 15.18 -1.37 24.28
C LYS A 200 16.24 -2.23 23.59
N PHE A 201 17.28 -1.57 23.10
CA PHE A 201 18.46 -2.24 22.55
C PHE A 201 19.68 -1.87 23.38
N ILE A 202 20.54 -2.85 23.60
CA ILE A 202 21.90 -2.66 24.11
C ILE A 202 22.81 -2.61 22.91
N LEU A 203 23.65 -1.57 22.81
CA LEU A 203 24.62 -1.38 21.75
C LEU A 203 26.02 -1.70 22.29
N ASP A 204 26.61 -2.77 21.76
CA ASP A 204 27.97 -3.17 22.04
C ASP A 204 28.85 -2.98 20.80
N ILE A 205 30.12 -2.66 21.00
CA ILE A 205 31.13 -2.62 19.94
C ILE A 205 31.70 -4.04 19.81
N ASP A 206 31.66 -4.60 18.60
CA ASP A 206 32.29 -5.91 18.30
C ASP A 206 33.77 -5.62 18.03
N VAL A 207 34.64 -5.89 19.03
CA VAL A 207 36.09 -5.63 18.99
C VAL A 207 36.83 -6.79 18.35
#